data_AF-A0A7S0V943-F1
#
_entry.id   AF-A0A7S0V943-F1
#
_cell.length_a   1.000
_cell.length_b   1.000
_cell.length_c   1.000
_cell.angle_alpha   90.00
_cell.angle_beta   90.00
_cell.angle_gamma   90.00
#
_symmetry.space_group_name_H-M   'P 1'
#
loop_
_entity.id
_entity.type
_entity.pdbx_description
1 polymer ?
#
loop_
_entity_poly.entity_id
_entity_poly.type
_entity_poly.pdbx_seq_one_letter_code
_entity_poly.pdbx_strand_id
1 'polypeptide(L)'
;HMFLFKLSLAITDAIAGKILEAKATEVNKLFELLRLDAKHFPDRLEEESGFFSGIVKAAKEMELDAGEVKGVRESQMAALQEKLVQVRKKEQELKDAADSDDEIVFSDEDEDEEDEAERLARLAAA
;
A
#
# COMPACT_ATOMS: atom_id res chain seq x y z
N HIS A 1 -0.56 -25.88 -1.67
CA HIS A 1 -0.65 -24.52 -1.09
C HIS A 1 0.21 -24.32 0.14
N MET A 2 0.21 -25.23 1.13
CA MET A 2 0.99 -25.05 2.38
C MET A 2 2.50 -24.88 2.15
N PHE A 3 3.08 -25.68 1.25
CA PHE A 3 4.49 -25.57 0.92
C PHE A 3 4.88 -24.18 0.38
N LEU A 4 4.00 -23.50 -0.36
CA LEU A 4 4.29 -22.15 -0.86
C LEU A 4 4.35 -21.14 0.29
N PHE A 5 3.52 -21.27 1.32
CA PHE A 5 3.63 -20.44 2.53
C PHE A 5 4.95 -20.69 3.26
N LYS A 6 5.28 -21.96 3.49
CA LYS A 6 6.57 -22.34 4.10
C LYS A 6 7.76 -21.82 3.30
N LEU A 7 7.68 -21.89 1.97
CA LEU A 7 8.71 -21.37 1.06
C LEU A 7 8.83 -19.85 1.17
N SER A 8 7.71 -19.12 1.13
CA SER A 8 7.73 -17.66 1.28
C SER A 8 8.30 -17.22 2.63
N LEU A 9 7.96 -17.92 3.72
CA LEU A 9 8.52 -17.67 5.05
C LEU A 9 10.02 -17.95 5.09
N ALA A 10 10.45 -19.09 4.55
CA ALA A 10 11.87 -19.44 4.48
C ALA A 10 12.69 -18.46 3.63
N ILE A 11 12.14 -17.98 2.50
CA ILE A 11 12.76 -16.92 1.69
C ILE A 11 12.90 -15.65 2.51
N THR A 12 11.82 -15.22 3.17
CA THR A 12 11.78 -13.97 3.93
C THR A 12 12.80 -14.01 5.08
N ASP A 13 12.87 -15.13 5.80
CA ASP A 13 13.82 -15.35 6.89
C ASP A 13 15.27 -15.32 6.37
N ALA A 14 15.55 -16.01 5.25
CA ALA A 14 16.88 -16.05 4.64
C ALA A 14 17.40 -14.68 4.17
N ILE A 15 16.51 -13.75 3.84
CA ILE A 15 16.87 -12.39 3.40
C ILE A 15 16.60 -11.31 4.46
N ALA A 16 16.03 -11.66 5.61
CA ALA A 16 15.56 -10.71 6.62
C ALA A 16 16.68 -9.77 7.09
N GLY A 17 17.86 -10.31 7.37
CA GLY A 17 19.03 -9.51 7.75
C GLY A 17 19.38 -8.45 6.70
N LYS A 18 19.43 -8.85 5.41
CA LYS A 18 19.74 -7.92 4.31
C LYS A 18 18.66 -6.86 4.11
N ILE A 19 17.38 -7.20 4.35
CA ILE A 19 16.28 -6.24 4.30
C ILE A 19 16.40 -5.23 5.44
N LEU A 20 16.67 -5.67 6.66
CA LEU A 20 16.77 -4.81 7.84
C LEU A 20 18.00 -3.88 7.81
N GLU A 21 19.06 -4.27 7.11
CA GLU A 21 20.24 -3.44 6.88
C GLU A 21 20.03 -2.37 5.80
N ALA A 22 19.02 -2.50 4.94
CA ALA A 22 18.75 -1.54 3.88
C ALA A 22 18.15 -0.25 4.45
N LYS A 23 18.64 0.90 3.99
CA LYS A 23 18.07 2.20 4.39
C LYS A 23 16.74 2.43 3.67
N ALA A 24 15.85 3.22 4.26
CA ALA A 24 14.57 3.59 3.64
C ALA A 24 14.72 4.27 2.27
N THR A 25 15.85 4.93 2.02
CA THR A 25 16.18 5.56 0.73
C THR A 25 16.65 4.56 -0.33
N GLU A 26 17.02 3.34 0.04
CA GLU A 26 17.55 2.29 -0.86
C GLU A 26 16.43 1.41 -1.45
N VAL A 27 15.37 2.04 -1.97
CA VAL A 27 14.16 1.36 -2.46
C VAL A 27 14.49 0.34 -3.57
N ASN A 28 15.37 0.69 -4.51
CA ASN A 28 15.78 -0.23 -5.58
C ASN A 28 16.46 -1.49 -5.05
N LYS A 29 17.31 -1.34 -4.03
CA LYS A 29 18.01 -2.47 -3.39
C LYS A 29 17.00 -3.39 -2.70
N LEU A 30 15.99 -2.85 -2.03
CA LEU A 30 14.91 -3.65 -1.44
C LEU A 30 14.17 -4.47 -2.52
N PHE A 31 13.85 -3.87 -3.67
CA PHE A 31 13.25 -4.62 -4.78
C PHE A 31 14.19 -5.67 -5.37
N GLU A 32 15.49 -5.37 -5.51
CA GLU A 32 16.49 -6.35 -5.96
C GLU A 32 16.56 -7.56 -5.00
N LEU A 33 16.50 -7.32 -3.69
CA LEU A 33 16.50 -8.37 -2.67
C LEU A 33 15.21 -9.20 -2.71
N LEU A 34 14.03 -8.57 -2.80
CA LEU A 34 12.74 -9.26 -2.83
C LEU A 34 12.53 -10.09 -4.10
N ARG A 35 13.10 -9.67 -5.23
CA ARG A 35 13.11 -10.44 -6.48
C ARG A 35 14.15 -11.55 -6.49
N LEU A 36 14.99 -11.62 -5.45
CA LEU A 36 16.09 -12.58 -5.33
C LEU A 36 17.08 -12.46 -6.50
N ASP A 37 17.42 -11.22 -6.88
CA ASP A 37 18.28 -10.98 -8.03
C ASP A 37 19.65 -11.65 -7.86
N ALA A 38 20.13 -12.29 -8.92
CA ALA A 38 21.39 -13.05 -8.94
C ALA A 38 22.62 -12.21 -8.55
N LYS A 39 22.54 -10.88 -8.69
CA LYS A 39 23.54 -9.92 -8.20
C LYS A 39 23.79 -10.05 -6.69
N HIS A 40 22.75 -10.34 -5.91
CA HIS A 40 22.82 -10.48 -4.45
C HIS A 40 22.85 -11.93 -3.98
N PHE A 41 22.32 -12.83 -4.80
CA PHE A 41 22.22 -14.27 -4.53
C PHE A 41 22.70 -15.08 -5.76
N PRO A 42 24.01 -15.07 -6.05
CA PRO A 42 24.53 -15.82 -7.18
C PRO A 42 24.44 -17.32 -6.88
N ASP A 43 23.48 -18.01 -7.50
CA ASP A 43 23.38 -19.45 -7.37
C ASP A 43 24.36 -20.12 -8.35
N ARG A 44 25.32 -20.86 -7.82
CA ARG A 44 26.16 -21.74 -8.63
C ARG A 44 25.47 -23.11 -8.61
N LEU A 45 24.75 -23.42 -9.68
CA LEU A 45 24.04 -24.69 -9.91
C LEU A 45 24.88 -25.95 -9.66
N GLU A 46 26.21 -25.83 -9.56
CA GLU A 46 27.17 -26.91 -9.34
C GLU A 46 27.40 -27.27 -7.86
N GLU A 47 26.94 -26.46 -6.91
CA GLU A 47 27.05 -26.76 -5.47
C GLU A 47 25.68 -27.20 -4.92
N GLU A 48 25.57 -28.46 -4.48
CA GLU A 48 24.37 -29.02 -3.81
C GLU A 48 23.97 -28.24 -2.53
N SER A 49 24.83 -27.33 -2.07
CA SER A 49 24.63 -26.45 -0.90
C SER A 49 24.35 -24.99 -1.25
N GLY A 50 23.90 -24.68 -2.47
CA GLY A 50 23.60 -23.31 -2.91
C GLY A 50 22.48 -22.62 -2.11
N PHE A 51 22.45 -21.29 -2.14
CA PHE A 51 21.51 -20.46 -1.35
C PHE A 51 20.05 -20.88 -1.52
N PHE A 52 19.59 -21.13 -2.75
CA PHE A 52 18.21 -21.52 -3.03
C PHE A 52 17.89 -22.95 -2.60
N SER A 53 18.86 -23.87 -2.70
CA SER A 53 18.71 -25.25 -2.20
C SER A 53 18.51 -25.27 -0.68
N GLY A 54 19.25 -24.42 0.04
CA GLY A 54 19.11 -24.21 1.49
C GLY A 54 17.72 -23.70 1.86
N ILE A 55 17.19 -22.73 1.12
CA ILE A 55 15.82 -22.23 1.30
C ILE A 55 14.78 -23.34 1.11
N VAL A 56 14.91 -24.13 0.04
CA VAL A 56 13.96 -25.24 -0.22
C VAL A 56 14.01 -26.27 0.90
N LYS A 57 15.21 -26.58 1.42
CA LYS A 57 15.37 -27.48 2.57
C LYS A 57 14.73 -26.91 3.83
N ALA A 58 15.02 -25.66 4.17
CA ALA A 58 14.42 -24.97 5.31
C ALA A 58 12.89 -24.93 5.21
N ALA A 59 12.33 -24.67 4.03
CA ALA A 59 10.89 -24.70 3.79
C ALA A 59 10.26 -26.09 3.98
N LYS A 60 10.98 -27.17 3.69
CA LYS A 60 10.51 -28.55 3.94
C LYS A 60 10.50 -28.88 5.42
N GLU A 61 11.51 -28.41 6.16
CA GLU A 61 11.69 -28.67 7.59
C GLU A 61 10.81 -27.76 8.47
N MET A 62 10.36 -26.63 7.94
CA MET A 62 9.51 -25.69 8.66
C MET A 62 8.16 -26.31 9.05
N GLU A 63 7.85 -26.28 10.34
CA GLU A 63 6.52 -26.63 10.85
C GLU A 63 5.58 -25.44 10.69
N LEU A 64 4.42 -25.67 10.08
CA LEU A 64 3.39 -24.66 9.92
C LEU A 64 2.04 -25.35 10.01
N ASP A 65 1.23 -24.97 10.99
CA ASP A 65 -0.09 -25.57 11.17
C ASP A 65 -1.08 -25.05 10.12
N ALA A 66 -1.83 -25.99 9.55
CA ALA A 66 -2.87 -25.66 8.58
C ALA A 66 -4.07 -24.96 9.23
N GLY A 67 -4.36 -25.27 10.50
CA GLY A 67 -5.41 -24.61 11.28
C GLY A 67 -5.11 -23.12 11.47
N GLU A 68 -3.90 -22.79 11.93
CA GLU A 68 -3.43 -21.41 12.10
C GLU A 68 -3.52 -20.60 10.79
N VAL A 69 -2.99 -21.13 9.68
CA VAL A 69 -3.03 -20.43 8.38
C VAL A 69 -4.48 -20.19 7.92
N LYS A 70 -5.37 -21.15 8.16
CA LYS A 70 -6.80 -21.00 7.85
C LYS A 70 -7.45 -19.93 8.73
N GLY A 71 -7.16 -19.92 10.03
CA GLY A 71 -7.67 -18.91 10.96
C GLY A 71 -7.23 -17.49 10.58
N VAL A 72 -5.96 -17.31 10.21
CA VAL A 72 -5.47 -16.01 9.72
C VAL A 72 -6.19 -15.60 8.44
N ARG A 73 -6.42 -16.52 7.51
CA ARG A 73 -7.15 -16.23 6.27
C ARG A 73 -8.57 -15.75 6.56
N GLU A 74 -9.29 -16.45 7.43
CA GLU A 74 -10.67 -16.09 7.79
C GLU A 74 -10.73 -14.73 8.48
N SER A 75 -9.82 -14.46 9.41
CA SER A 75 -9.70 -13.17 10.08
C SER A 75 -9.43 -12.02 9.09
N GLN A 76 -8.47 -12.19 8.18
CA GLN A 76 -8.15 -11.17 7.17
C GLN A 76 -9.29 -10.96 6.17
N MET A 77 -10.01 -12.03 5.81
CA MET A 77 -11.18 -11.93 4.93
C MET A 77 -12.31 -11.14 5.60
N ALA A 78 -12.57 -11.39 6.88
CA ALA A 78 -13.56 -10.64 7.65
C ALA A 78 -13.20 -9.15 7.74
N ALA A 79 -11.93 -8.84 8.05
CA ALA A 79 -11.44 -7.46 8.09
C ALA A 79 -11.55 -6.75 6.73
N LEU A 80 -11.29 -7.47 5.63
CA LEU A 80 -11.44 -6.93 4.28
C LEU A 80 -12.92 -6.65 3.96
N GLN A 81 -13.82 -7.57 4.30
CA GLN A 81 -15.26 -7.38 4.10
C GLN A 81 -15.77 -6.17 4.86
N GLU A 82 -15.35 -5.98 6.11
CA GLU A 82 -15.70 -4.81 6.92
C GLU A 82 -15.23 -3.51 6.24
N LYS A 83 -13.98 -3.46 5.79
CA LYS A 83 -13.44 -2.29 5.06
C LYS A 83 -14.25 -2.00 3.80
N LEU A 84 -14.63 -3.03 3.04
CA LEU A 84 -15.44 -2.85 1.83
C LEU A 84 -16.84 -2.31 2.15
N VAL A 85 -17.46 -2.74 3.24
CA VAL A 85 -18.75 -2.19 3.70
C VAL A 85 -18.59 -0.71 4.09
N GLN A 86 -17.53 -0.36 4.82
CA GLN A 86 -17.26 1.03 5.19
C GLN A 86 -17.02 1.92 3.96
N VAL A 87 -16.25 1.44 2.97
CA VAL A 87 -16.01 2.17 1.71
C VAL A 87 -17.34 2.38 0.97
N ARG A 88 -18.17 1.34 0.82
CA ARG A 88 -19.47 1.46 0.18
C ARG A 88 -20.42 2.41 0.91
N LYS A 89 -20.38 2.41 2.25
CA LYS A 89 -21.17 3.34 3.06
C LYS A 89 -20.74 4.79 2.82
N LYS A 90 -19.43 5.05 2.80
CA LYS A 90 -18.88 6.38 2.48
C LYS A 90 -19.21 6.81 1.05
N GLU A 91 -19.12 5.90 0.08
CA GLU A 91 -19.51 6.17 -1.31
C GLU A 91 -21.00 6.50 -1.42
N GLN A 92 -21.85 5.82 -0.66
CA GLN A 92 -23.28 6.11 -0.62
C GLN A 92 -23.56 7.46 0.06
N GLU A 93 -22.92 7.75 1.20
CA GLU A 93 -23.02 9.05 1.89
C GLU A 93 -22.55 10.20 0.98
N LEU A 94 -21.48 10.00 0.20
CA LEU A 94 -21.01 10.98 -0.79
C LEU A 94 -22.03 11.20 -1.93
N LYS A 95 -22.70 10.14 -2.40
CA LYS A 95 -23.75 10.25 -3.43
C LYS A 95 -24.99 10.93 -2.87
N ASP A 96 -25.45 10.50 -1.70
CA ASP A 96 -26.61 11.07 -1.04
C ASP A 96 -26.36 12.55 -0.73
N ALA A 97 -25.14 12.94 -0.31
CA ALA A 97 -24.75 14.33 -0.13
C ALA A 97 -24.72 15.10 -1.47
N ALA A 98 -24.17 14.53 -2.54
CA ALA A 98 -24.18 15.15 -3.86
C ALA A 98 -25.59 15.29 -4.46
N ASP A 99 -26.51 14.39 -4.11
CA ASP A 99 -27.91 14.43 -4.53
C ASP A 99 -28.78 15.31 -3.60
N SER A 100 -28.30 15.62 -2.38
CA SER A 100 -29.01 16.43 -1.38
C SER A 100 -28.51 17.87 -1.24
N ASP A 101 -27.34 18.21 -1.76
CA ASP A 101 -26.83 19.57 -1.73
C ASP A 101 -27.40 20.37 -2.91
N ASP A 102 -27.94 21.54 -2.56
CA ASP A 102 -28.38 22.58 -3.48
C ASP A 102 -27.28 22.88 -4.51
N GLU A 103 -27.72 23.25 -5.70
CA GLU A 103 -26.96 23.90 -6.78
C GLU A 103 -25.68 24.57 -6.25
N ILE A 104 -24.50 24.02 -6.59
CA ILE A 104 -23.23 24.73 -6.39
C ILE A 104 -23.28 25.96 -7.30
N VAL A 105 -23.86 27.04 -6.78
CA VAL A 105 -23.75 28.37 -7.37
C VAL A 105 -22.31 28.78 -7.10
N PHE A 106 -21.45 28.59 -8.09
CA PHE A 106 -20.22 29.36 -8.19
C PHE A 106 -20.67 30.81 -8.31
N SER A 107 -20.78 31.50 -7.16
CA SER A 107 -20.78 32.95 -7.17
C SER A 107 -19.42 33.33 -7.72
N ASP A 108 -19.39 33.67 -9.01
CA ASP A 108 -18.31 34.45 -9.59
C ASP A 108 -18.25 35.75 -8.78
N GLU A 109 -17.54 35.72 -7.65
CA GLU A 109 -17.17 36.87 -6.83
C GLU A 109 -16.01 37.59 -7.53
N ASP A 110 -16.21 37.91 -8.82
CA ASP A 110 -15.28 38.63 -9.69
C ASP A 110 -16.02 39.78 -10.42
N GLU A 111 -17.06 40.38 -9.81
CA GLU A 111 -17.78 41.54 -10.38
C GLU A 111 -17.71 42.84 -9.55
N ASP A 112 -16.84 42.95 -8.52
CA ASP A 112 -16.82 44.14 -7.64
C ASP A 112 -15.53 45.00 -7.69
N GLU A 113 -14.62 44.82 -8.68
CA GLU A 113 -13.45 45.72 -8.80
C GLU A 113 -13.77 47.09 -9.43
N GLU A 114 -14.83 47.22 -10.23
CA GLU A 114 -15.20 48.52 -10.83
C GLU A 114 -15.93 49.45 -9.84
N ASP A 115 -16.70 48.89 -8.90
CA ASP A 115 -17.50 49.67 -7.95
C ASP A 115 -16.65 50.26 -6.80
N GLU A 116 -15.55 49.62 -6.40
CA GLU A 116 -14.67 50.16 -5.36
C GLU A 116 -13.88 51.39 -5.85
N ALA A 117 -13.47 51.40 -7.11
CA ALA A 117 -12.80 52.54 -7.74
C ALA A 117 -13.73 53.77 -7.85
N GLU A 118 -15.00 53.57 -8.23
CA GLU A 118 -15.96 54.67 -8.32
C GLU A 118 -16.34 55.20 -6.91
N ARG A 119 -16.44 54.31 -5.92
CA ARG A 119 -16.73 54.67 -4.53
C ARG A 119 -15.60 55.47 -3.88
N LEU A 120 -14.34 55.09 -4.12
CA LEU A 120 -13.16 55.82 -3.68
C LEU A 120 -13.02 57.18 -4.37
N ALA A 121 -13.34 57.28 -5.66
CA ALA A 121 -13.32 58.54 -6.40
C ALA A 121 -14.36 59.55 -5.88
N ARG A 122 -15.57 59.09 -5.51
CA ARG A 122 -16.60 59.96 -4.91
C ARG A 122 -16.25 60.45 -3.51
N LEU A 123 -15.54 59.64 -2.72
CA LEU A 123 -15.07 60.01 -1.39
C LEU A 123 -13.90 61.01 -1.42
N ALA A 124 -13.07 60.98 -2.46
CA ALA A 124 -11.98 61.94 -2.64
C ALA A 124 -12.43 63.30 -3.21
N ALA A 125 -13.65 63.39 -3.73
CA ALA A 125 -14.23 64.59 -4.33
C ALA A 125 -15.18 65.38 -3.40
N ALA A 126 -15.38 64.92 -2.15
CA ALA A 126 -16.14 65.59 -1.10
C ALA A 126 -15.21 66.23 -0.06
#